data_AF-A0A1C3TPE4-F1
#
_entry.id   AF-A0A1C3TPE4-F1
#
_cell.length_a   1.000
_cell.length_b   1.000
_cell.length_c   1.000
_cell.angle_alpha   90.00
_cell.angle_beta   90.00
_cell.angle_gamma   90.00
#
_symmetry.space_group_name_H-M   'P 1'
#
loop_
_entity.id
_entity.type
_entity.pdbx_description
1 polymer ?
#
loop_
_entity_poly.entity_id
_entity_poly.type
_entity_poly.pdbx_seq_one_letter_code
_entity_poly.pdbx_strand_id
1 'polypeptide(L)' 'MVNLGCVVSIEPLEAGEARVHLRDGSHVPCSRRYRAALRAAAGEGEAAVAE' A
#
# COMPACT_ATOMS: atom_id res chain seq x y z
N MET A 1 -5.76 -0.90 -10.56
CA MET A 1 -6.27 -2.05 -9.78
C MET A 1 -5.19 -3.12 -9.79
N VAL A 2 -4.77 -3.63 -8.63
CA VAL A 2 -3.66 -4.60 -8.49
C VAL A 2 -4.17 -5.87 -7.82
N ASN A 3 -3.60 -7.04 -8.14
CA ASN A 3 -3.94 -8.28 -7.46
C ASN A 3 -3.27 -8.30 -6.07
N LEU A 4 -4.07 -8.25 -5.01
CA LEU A 4 -3.61 -8.26 -3.62
C LEU A 4 -2.84 -9.54 -3.26
N GLY A 5 -3.13 -10.67 -3.92
CA GLY A 5 -2.39 -11.93 -3.72
C GLY A 5 -0.94 -11.89 -4.22
N CYS A 6 -0.60 -10.91 -5.06
CA CYS A 6 0.77 -10.71 -5.53
C CYS A 6 1.55 -9.70 -4.67
N VAL A 7 0.90 -9.02 -3.72
CA VAL A 7 1.53 -8.01 -2.87
C VAL A 7 2.36 -8.70 -1.80
N VAL A 8 3.62 -8.26 -1.65
CA VAL A 8 4.55 -8.80 -0.63
C VAL A 8 4.90 -7.77 0.44
N SER A 9 4.87 -6.48 0.12
CA SER A 9 5.11 -5.41 1.09
C SER A 9 4.46 -4.10 0.62
N ILE A 10 4.09 -3.23 1.55
CA ILE A 10 3.54 -1.91 1.28
C ILE A 10 4.38 -0.89 2.06
N GLU A 11 5.06 -0.02 1.32
CA GLU A 11 5.97 0.97 1.88
C GLU A 11 5.33 2.36 1.82
N PRO A 12 5.11 3.04 2.95
CA PRO A 12 4.59 4.40 2.95
C PRO A 12 5.66 5.39 2.48
N LEU A 13 5.30 6.31 1.59
CA LEU A 13 6.18 7.36 1.08
C LEU A 13 5.87 8.71 1.75
N GLU A 14 6.88 9.57 1.84
CA GLU A 14 6.82 10.88 2.53
C GLU A 14 5.74 11.81 1.95
N ALA A 15 5.42 11.70 0.66
CA ALA A 15 4.37 12.48 0.00
C ALA A 15 2.93 11.98 0.26
N GLY A 16 2.73 11.07 1.22
CA GLY A 16 1.46 10.43 1.53
C GLY A 16 1.04 9.34 0.52
N GLU A 17 1.89 9.05 -0.45
CA GLU A 17 1.72 7.93 -1.37
C GLU A 17 2.16 6.63 -0.69
N ALA A 18 1.89 5.49 -1.32
CA ALA A 18 2.43 4.22 -0.87
C ALA A 18 2.98 3.45 -2.06
N ARG A 19 4.04 2.69 -1.86
CA ARG A 19 4.64 1.83 -2.87
C ARG A 19 4.32 0.39 -2.54
N VAL A 20 3.63 -0.28 -3.45
CA VAL A 20 3.29 -1.69 -3.31
C VAL A 20 4.35 -2.50 -4.00
N HIS A 21 5.08 -3.30 -3.25
CA HIS A 21 6.03 -4.27 -3.79
C HIS A 21 5.29 -5.56 -4.11
N LEU A 22 5.47 -6.05 -5.34
CA LEU A 22 4.89 -7.30 -5.80
C LEU A 22 5.92 -8.43 -5.73
N ARG A 23 5.44 -9.67 -5.65
CA ARG A 23 6.28 -10.88 -5.61
C ARG A 23 7.22 -11.02 -6.81
N ASP A 24 6.81 -10.48 -7.94
CA ASP A 24 7.57 -10.45 -9.19
C ASP A 24 8.76 -9.47 -9.15
N GLY A 25 8.91 -8.69 -8.08
CA GLY A 25 9.92 -7.62 -7.96
C GLY A 25 9.46 -6.29 -8.56
N SER A 26 8.38 -6.30 -9.33
CA SER A 26 7.69 -5.09 -9.79
C SER A 26 7.08 -4.31 -8.62
N HIS A 27 6.99 -2.98 -8.75
CA HIS A 27 6.37 -2.12 -7.73
C HIS A 27 5.38 -1.13 -8.34
N VAL A 28 4.25 -0.96 -7.66
CA VAL A 28 3.12 -0.13 -8.10
C VAL A 28 2.96 1.08 -7.19
N PRO A 29 2.97 2.31 -7.74
CA PRO A 29 2.62 3.50 -6.97
C PRO A 29 1.11 3.48 -6.63
N CYS A 30 0.81 3.67 -5.36
CA CYS A 30 -0.56 3.82 -4.86
C CYS A 30 -0.83 5.28 -4.56
N SER A 31 -1.73 5.88 -5.35
CA SER A 31 -2.17 7.25 -5.13
C SER A 31 -2.83 7.41 -3.77
N ARG A 32 -2.67 8.59 -3.14
CA ARG A 32 -3.26 8.94 -1.84
C ARG A 32 -4.72 8.53 -1.66
N ARG A 33 -5.57 8.73 -2.68
CA ARG A 33 -6.99 8.34 -2.63
C ARG A 33 -7.22 6.83 -2.47
N TYR A 34 -6.35 6.03 -3.06
CA TYR A 34 -6.43 4.57 -2.99
C TYR A 34 -5.68 4.00 -1.79
N ARG A 35 -4.80 4.77 -1.13
CA ARG A 35 -4.06 4.33 0.06
C ARG A 35 -4.99 3.87 1.18
N ALA A 36 -6.06 4.60 1.46
CA ALA A 36 -7.01 4.25 2.53
C ALA A 36 -7.70 2.91 2.24
N ALA A 37 -8.20 2.73 1.01
CA ALA A 37 -8.79 1.47 0.57
C ALA A 37 -7.77 0.32 0.55
N LEU A 38 -6.53 0.60 0.16
CA LEU A 38 -5.45 -0.38 0.13
C LEU A 38 -5.05 -0.83 1.54
N ARG A 39 -4.94 0.08 2.51
CA ARG A 39 -4.68 -0.26 3.92
C ARG A 39 -5.80 -1.09 4.53
N ALA A 40 -7.04 -0.70 4.29
CA ALA A 40 -8.20 -1.46 4.73
C ALA A 40 -8.19 -2.89 4.15
N ALA A 41 -7.86 -3.02 2.86
CA ALA A 41 -7.76 -4.32 2.20
C ALA A 41 -6.54 -5.15 2.64
N ALA A 42 -5.43 -4.51 3.02
CA ALA A 42 -4.23 -5.17 3.52
C ALA A 42 -4.36 -5.59 5.00
N GLY A 43 -5.46 -5.26 5.68
CA GLY A 43 -5.63 -5.51 7.11
C GLY A 43 -4.87 -4.54 8.02
N GLU A 44 -4.17 -3.55 7.45
CA GLU A 44 -3.49 -2.48 8.18
C GLU A 44 -4.42 -1.29 8.49
N GLY A 45 -5.66 -1.59 8.84
CA GLY A 45 -6.69 -0.62 9.16
C GLY A 45 -6.38 0.31 10.34
N GLU A 46 -5.29 0.06 11.09
CA GLU A 46 -4.96 0.79 12.32
C GLU A 46 -3.53 1.37 12.37
N ALA A 47 -2.59 0.95 11.51
CA ALA A 47 -1.16 1.27 11.69
C ALA A 47 -0.71 2.62 11.06
N ALA A 48 -1.59 3.61 10.96
CA ALA A 48 -1.23 4.98 10.56
C ALA A 48 -2.01 6.02 11.37
N VAL A 49 -2.11 5.79 12.68
CA VAL A 49 -2.00 6.87 13.66
C VAL A 49 -0.55 6.88 14.14
N ALA A 50 0.33 7.50 13.36
CA ALA A 50 1.62 7.93 13.87
C ALA A 50 1.45 9.42 14.22
N GLU A 51 1.36 9.64 15.54
CA GLU A 51 1.58 10.86 16.36
C GLU A 51 1.54 12.25 15.69
#